data_AF-A0A924ACJ9-F1
#
_entry.id   AF-A0A924ACJ9-F1
#
_cell.length_a   1.000
_cell.length_b   1.000
_cell.length_c   1.000
_cell.angle_alpha   90.00
_cell.angle_beta   90.00
_cell.angle_gamma   90.00
#
_symmetry.space_group_name_H-M   'P 1'
#
loop_
_entity.id
_entity.type
_entity.pdbx_description
1 polymer ?
#
loop_
_entity_poly.entity_id
_entity_poly.type
_entity_poly.pdbx_seq_one_letter_code
_entity_poly.pdbx_strand_id
1 'polypeptide(L)' 'LLGEISASFIYKADDFEYAVITTTDGNLSIPDSVMDNLNSLSISTMRGIVFTTFKGTFLHNAYLPIIDPTAFRQKQ' A
#
# COMPACT_ATOMS: atom_id res chain seq x y z
N LEU A 1 -22.48 -5.82 3.58
CA LEU A 1 -21.28 -5.79 2.72
C LEU A 1 -21.59 -6.54 1.43
N LEU A 2 -21.15 -6.04 0.26
CA LEU A 2 -21.37 -6.69 -1.05
C LEU A 2 -20.22 -7.64 -1.45
N GLY A 3 -19.03 -7.45 -0.87
CA GLY A 3 -17.84 -8.29 -1.05
C GLY A 3 -16.70 -7.74 -0.19
N GLU A 4 -15.81 -8.62 0.25
CA GLU A 4 -14.64 -8.27 1.06
C GLU A 4 -13.43 -9.08 0.59
N ILE A 5 -12.27 -8.44 0.49
CA ILE A 5 -10.99 -9.07 0.18
C ILE A 5 -9.95 -8.43 1.08
N SER A 6 -9.10 -9.26 1.68
CA SER A 6 -7.97 -8.85 2.51
C SER A 6 -6.69 -9.49 1.97
N ALA A 7 -5.60 -8.72 1.95
CA ALA A 7 -4.30 -9.16 1.47
C ALA A 7 -3.18 -8.57 2.34
N SER A 8 -2.05 -9.27 2.42
CA SER A 8 -0.84 -8.81 3.10
C SER A 8 0.27 -8.59 2.06
N PHE A 9 0.95 -7.45 2.14
CA PHE A 9 2.05 -7.08 1.24
C PHE A 9 3.35 -7.05 2.04
N ILE A 10 4.30 -7.89 1.65
CA ILE A 10 5.61 -8.00 2.30
C ILE A 10 6.67 -7.57 1.30
N TYR A 11 7.52 -6.63 1.72
CA TYR A 11 8.57 -6.05 0.90
C TYR A 11 9.94 -6.38 1.47
N LYS A 12 10.91 -6.61 0.58
CA LYS A 12 12.32 -6.75 0.92
C LYS A 12 13.06 -5.50 0.46
N ALA A 13 13.85 -4.90 1.34
CA ALA A 13 14.79 -3.85 1.00
C ALA A 13 16.20 -4.39 1.18
N ASP A 14 17.02 -4.30 0.13
CA ASP A 14 18.41 -4.78 0.19
C ASP A 14 19.33 -3.78 0.92
N ASP A 15 19.10 -2.47 0.76
CA ASP A 15 19.86 -1.39 1.42
C ASP A 15 19.04 -0.64 2.49
N PHE A 16 18.52 -1.38 3.48
CA PHE A 16 17.63 -0.81 4.50
C PHE A 16 18.27 0.33 5.29
N GLU A 17 19.56 0.23 5.63
CA GLU A 17 20.27 1.26 6.39
C GLU A 17 20.42 2.58 5.64
N TYR A 18 20.54 2.54 4.31
CA TYR A 18 20.73 3.73 3.49
C TYR A 18 19.41 4.33 3.00
N ALA A 19 18.42 3.49 2.72
CA ALA A 19 17.15 3.91 2.12
C ALA A 19 16.03 4.18 3.14
N VAL A 20 16.11 3.60 4.35
CA VAL A 20 14.95 3.50 5.26
C VAL A 20 15.20 4.08 6.65
N ILE A 21 16.45 4.37 7.02
CA ILE A 21 16.78 4.92 8.34
C ILE A 21 17.18 6.39 8.22
N THR A 22 16.31 7.27 8.70
CA THR A 22 16.67 8.63 9.08
C THR A 22 16.75 8.72 10.60
N THR A 23 17.93 9.08 11.13
CA THR A 23 18.12 9.29 12.57
C THR A 23 17.72 10.71 12.93
N THR A 24 16.47 10.88 13.34
CA THR A 24 16.02 12.07 14.08
C THR A 24 15.89 11.69 15.54
N ASP A 25 16.66 12.36 16.41
CA ASP A 25 16.60 12.22 17.87
C ASP A 25 16.81 10.80 18.42
N GLY A 26 17.62 9.98 17.74
CA GLY A 26 17.93 8.61 18.16
C GLY A 26 16.86 7.57 17.82
N ASN A 27 15.79 7.96 17.14
CA ASN A 27 14.75 7.04 16.64
C ASN A 27 14.98 6.70 15.17
N LEU A 28 14.75 5.43 14.82
CA LEU A 28 14.71 4.96 13.43
C LEU A 28 13.41 5.46 12.80
N SER A 29 13.49 6.38 11.85
CA SER A 29 12.32 6.86 11.09
C SER A 29 12.43 6.49 9.61
N ILE A 30 11.35 5.91 9.08
CA ILE A 30 11.18 5.62 7.65
C ILE A 30 10.78 6.91 6.94
N PRO A 31 11.49 7.34 5.87
CA PRO A 31 11.09 8.52 5.11
C PRO A 31 9.67 8.38 4.54
N ASP A 32 8.88 9.46 4.64
CA ASP A 32 7.52 9.53 4.09
C ASP A 32 7.46 9.08 2.62
N SER A 33 8.45 9.47 1.81
CA SER A 33 8.53 9.11 0.40
C SER A 33 8.62 7.60 0.17
N VAL A 34 9.30 6.86 1.05
CA VAL A 34 9.39 5.40 0.99
C VAL A 34 8.03 4.80 1.35
N MET A 35 7.39 5.29 2.41
CA MET A 35 6.07 4.83 2.84
C MET A 35 5.01 5.07 1.75
N ASP A 36 4.99 6.25 1.15
CA ASP A 36 4.08 6.63 0.07
C ASP A 36 4.24 5.69 -1.14
N ASN A 37 5.49 5.33 -1.48
CA ASN A 37 5.77 4.37 -2.55
C ASN A 37 5.26 2.96 -2.24
N LEU A 38 5.49 2.46 -1.01
CA LEU A 38 5.01 1.15 -0.58
C LEU A 38 3.48 1.08 -0.57
N ASN A 39 2.83 2.13 -0.07
CA ASN A 39 1.37 2.26 -0.08
C ASN A 39 0.83 2.29 -1.52
N SER A 40 1.43 3.09 -2.40
CA SER A 40 1.04 3.20 -3.81
C SER A 40 1.12 1.85 -4.53
N LEU A 41 2.20 1.09 -4.29
CA LEU A 41 2.39 -0.23 -4.87
C LEU A 41 1.38 -1.26 -4.30
N SER A 42 1.16 -1.25 -2.99
CA SER A 42 0.18 -2.11 -2.30
C SER A 42 -1.24 -1.89 -2.85
N ILE A 43 -1.67 -0.63 -2.89
CA ILE A 43 -3.01 -0.23 -3.37
C ILE A 43 -3.18 -0.64 -4.84
N SER A 44 -2.15 -0.42 -5.67
CA SER A 44 -2.20 -0.78 -7.10
C SER A 44 -2.29 -2.28 -7.31
N THR A 45 -1.53 -3.06 -6.53
CA THR A 45 -1.59 -4.52 -6.56
C THR A 45 -2.94 -5.03 -6.08
N MET A 46 -3.47 -4.45 -4.99
CA MET A 46 -4.80 -4.78 -4.47
C MET A 46 -5.89 -4.55 -5.52
N ARG A 47 -5.85 -3.46 -6.29
CA ARG A 47 -6.80 -3.26 -7.41
C ARG A 47 -6.77 -4.40 -8.42
N GLY A 48 -5.58 -4.87 -8.79
CA GLY A 48 -5.41 -6.01 -9.70
C GLY A 48 -5.99 -7.31 -9.12
N ILE A 49 -5.74 -7.57 -7.82
CA ILE A 49 -6.32 -8.70 -7.09
C ILE A 49 -7.85 -8.61 -7.11
N VAL A 50 -8.42 -7.47 -6.71
CA VAL A 50 -9.87 -7.24 -6.67
C VAL A 50 -10.50 -7.42 -8.05
N PHE A 51 -9.90 -6.84 -9.10
CA PHE A 51 -10.37 -6.97 -10.48
C PHE A 51 -10.40 -8.43 -10.94
N THR A 52 -9.36 -9.20 -10.60
CA THR A 52 -9.26 -10.62 -10.97
C THR A 52 -10.23 -11.47 -10.16
N THR A 53 -10.31 -11.25 -8.85
CA THR A 53 -11.18 -12.02 -7.94
C THR A 53 -12.67 -11.83 -8.27
N PHE A 54 -13.08 -10.62 -8.64
CA PHE A 54 -14.49 -10.35 -8.98
C PHE A 54 -14.85 -10.64 -10.44
N LYS A 55 -13.92 -11.18 -11.24
CA LYS A 55 -14.19 -11.53 -12.62
C LYS A 55 -15.33 -12.54 -12.76
N GLY A 56 -16.32 -12.21 -13.59
CA GLY A 56 -17.51 -13.03 -13.81
C GLY A 56 -18.60 -12.92 -12.73
N THR A 57 -18.40 -12.08 -11.72
CA THR A 57 -19.42 -11.78 -10.70
C THR A 57 -20.19 -10.50 -11.06
N PHE A 58 -21.27 -10.20 -10.32
CA PHE A 58 -21.95 -8.90 -10.46
C PHE A 58 -21.05 -7.69 -10.12
N LEU A 59 -19.93 -7.91 -9.41
CA LEU A 59 -18.92 -6.90 -9.09
C LEU A 59 -17.83 -6.76 -10.16
N HIS A 60 -17.88 -7.53 -11.26
CA HIS A 60 -16.83 -7.52 -12.28
C HIS A 60 -16.54 -6.14 -12.87
N ASN A 61 -17.58 -5.32 -13.03
CA ASN A 61 -17.50 -3.97 -13.60
C ASN A 61 -17.57 -2.88 -12.52
N ALA A 62 -17.33 -3.21 -11.25
CA ALA A 62 -17.32 -2.22 -10.18
C ALA A 62 -16.18 -1.22 -10.39
N TYR A 63 -16.48 0.07 -10.23
CA TYR A 63 -15.45 1.11 -10.23
C TYR A 63 -14.64 1.04 -8.93
N LEU A 64 -13.34 0.75 -9.06
CA LEU A 64 -12.43 0.73 -7.92
C LEU A 64 -12.00 2.17 -7.58
N PRO A 65 -11.98 2.54 -6.28
CA PRO A 65 -11.69 3.91 -5.89
C PRO A 65 -10.24 4.30 -6.20
N ILE A 66 -10.07 5.57 -6.53
CA ILE A 66 -8.76 6.21 -6.48
C ILE A 66 -8.48 6.53 -5.02
N ILE A 67 -7.38 6.00 -4.50
CA ILE A 67 -6.97 6.16 -3.12
C ILE A 67 -5.67 6.96 -3.12
N ASP A 68 -5.62 8.03 -2.32
CA ASP A 68 -4.40 8.79 -2.08
C ASP A 68 -3.46 7.93 -1.20
N PRO A 69 -2.28 7.52 -1.71
CA PRO A 69 -1.34 6.70 -0.93
C PRO A 69 -0.80 7.42 0.30
N THR A 70 -0.88 8.75 0.32
CA THR A 70 -0.39 9.59 1.41
C THR A 70 -1.40 9.72 2.56
N ALA A 71 -2.65 9.31 2.35
CA ALA A 71 -3.70 9.34 3.36
C ALA A 71 -3.46 8.36 4.52
N PHE A 72 -2.56 7.39 4.34
CA PHE A 72 -2.19 6.39 5.35
C PHE A 72 -0.97 6.78 6.18
N ARG A 73 -0.44 7.99 6.00
CA ARG A 73 0.60 8.53 6.87
C ARG A 73 0.03 8.67 8.28
N GLN A 74 0.67 8.04 9.26
CA GLN A 74 0.40 8.40 10.66
C GLN A 74 0.92 9.81 10.88
N LYS A 75 0.10 10.68 11.48
CA LYS A 75 0.59 11.97 11.99
C LYS A 75 1.65 11.66 13.03
N GLN A 76 2.92 11.86 12.67
CA GLN A 76 4.04 11.88 13.61
C GLN A 76 3.93 13.12 14.50
#